data_AF-A0AA38ICA8-F1
#
_entry.id   AF-A0AA38ICA8-F1
#
_cell.length_a   1.000
_cell.length_b   1.000
_cell.length_c   1.000
_cell.angle_alpha   90.00
_cell.angle_beta   90.00
_cell.angle_gamma   90.00
#
_symmetry.space_group_name_H-M   'P 1'
#
loop_
_entity.id
_entity.type
_entity.pdbx_description
1 polymer ?
#
loop_
_entity_poly.entity_id
_entity_poly.type
_entity_poly.pdbx_seq_one_letter_code
_entity_poly.pdbx_strand_id
1 'polypeptide(L)'
;MNTSNVFSTSLCQQIVSRKLKTGDFSVVDFRQTPFDKVNGFLGDHSSLKITIKRNFDHEKHSFFVKSVPTGKSQRDYILDVNGFFKEEFFFTRFQDLLREHSITILDDAIPICYYTDGKIFVFEDLTEDGYTTTSLDFECVKVALTALAKLHASAIILEEKKSFRLIDAFSEELAETLVSDKEMVKKGVVAHNRGFDALFDLTHQDEMKISKNLLREKVYEGHDLQKEFVKPSTIFKNTILHGDLWTKNVMVKFEDSRPVNCVLVDFQSYGYGPPG
;
A
#
# COMPACT_ATOMS: atom_id res chain seq x y z
N MET A 1 -5.79 12.14 -23.06
CA MET A 1 -7.01 11.35 -23.34
C MET A 1 -7.98 11.64 -22.23
N ASN A 2 -9.24 11.94 -22.57
CA ASN A 2 -10.33 12.25 -21.64
C ASN A 2 -10.37 11.24 -20.50
N THR A 3 -10.50 11.72 -19.26
CA THR A 3 -10.98 10.94 -18.13
C THR A 3 -12.39 10.48 -18.45
N SER A 4 -12.54 9.32 -19.10
CA SER A 4 -13.79 8.58 -19.14
C SER A 4 -14.27 8.49 -17.70
N ASN A 5 -15.51 8.93 -17.42
CA ASN A 5 -16.12 8.74 -16.11
C ASN A 5 -16.09 7.24 -15.78
N VAL A 6 -15.14 6.83 -14.94
CA VAL A 6 -15.00 5.43 -14.50
C VAL A 6 -16.25 5.02 -13.71
N PHE A 7 -16.80 5.96 -12.94
CA PHE A 7 -17.93 5.70 -12.07
C PHE A 7 -19.26 5.82 -12.80
N SER A 8 -20.11 4.82 -12.59
CA SER A 8 -21.51 4.77 -13.02
C SER A 8 -22.43 4.73 -11.80
N THR A 9 -23.72 4.99 -12.00
CA THR A 9 -24.74 4.87 -10.95
C THR A 9 -24.77 3.46 -10.35
N SER A 10 -24.65 2.40 -11.18
CA SER A 10 -24.66 1.01 -10.71
C SER A 10 -23.43 0.69 -9.85
N LEU A 11 -22.25 1.16 -10.25
CA LEU A 11 -21.02 1.00 -9.46
C LEU A 11 -21.12 1.76 -8.14
N CYS A 12 -21.64 2.99 -8.16
CA CYS A 12 -21.88 3.76 -6.93
C CYS A 12 -22.87 3.06 -5.99
N GLN A 13 -23.94 2.46 -6.55
CA GLN A 13 -24.88 1.66 -5.77
C GLN A 13 -24.17 0.47 -5.11
N GLN A 14 -23.31 -0.25 -5.85
CA GLN A 14 -22.55 -1.38 -5.32
C GLN A 14 -21.62 -0.95 -4.16
N ILE A 15 -20.87 0.14 -4.35
CA ILE A 15 -19.93 0.69 -3.35
C ILE A 15 -20.68 1.05 -2.05
N VAL A 16 -21.75 1.85 -2.16
CA VAL A 16 -22.50 2.29 -0.99
C VAL A 16 -23.27 1.12 -0.35
N SER A 17 -23.74 0.15 -1.13
CA SER A 17 -24.40 -1.04 -0.58
C SER A 17 -23.47 -1.87 0.27
N ARG A 18 -22.19 -1.98 -0.13
CA ARG A 18 -21.15 -2.65 0.68
C ARG A 18 -20.87 -1.87 1.97
N LYS A 19 -20.82 -0.54 1.93
CA LYS A 19 -20.64 0.32 3.12
C LYS A 19 -21.80 0.21 4.11
N LEU A 20 -23.03 0.33 3.63
CA LEU A 20 -24.23 0.36 4.48
C LEU A 20 -24.78 -1.04 4.81
N LYS A 21 -24.28 -2.09 4.15
CA LYS A 21 -24.79 -3.49 4.26
C LYS A 21 -26.30 -3.60 3.95
N THR A 22 -26.80 -2.75 3.05
CA THR A 22 -28.19 -2.74 2.55
C THR A 22 -28.20 -2.20 1.12
N GLY A 23 -29.22 -2.52 0.32
CA GLY A 23 -29.49 -1.90 -0.98
C GLY A 23 -30.63 -0.88 -0.96
N ASP A 24 -31.19 -0.58 0.22
CA ASP A 24 -32.43 0.19 0.40
C ASP A 24 -32.20 1.71 0.31
N PHE A 25 -31.69 2.16 -0.85
CA PHE A 25 -31.46 3.56 -1.19
C PHE A 25 -31.35 3.72 -2.70
N SER A 26 -31.41 4.96 -3.18
CA SER A 26 -31.06 5.28 -4.57
C SER A 26 -29.91 6.27 -4.63
N VAL A 27 -28.96 6.07 -5.55
CA VAL A 27 -27.94 7.07 -5.85
C VAL A 27 -28.58 8.24 -6.60
N VAL A 28 -28.41 9.44 -6.05
CA VAL A 28 -28.93 10.70 -6.60
C VAL A 28 -27.89 11.38 -7.47
N ASP A 29 -26.65 11.46 -6.99
CA ASP A 29 -25.54 12.14 -7.65
C ASP A 29 -24.21 11.54 -7.18
N PHE A 30 -23.18 11.64 -8.01
CA PHE A 30 -21.82 11.29 -7.64
C PHE A 30 -20.79 12.14 -8.37
N ARG A 31 -19.69 12.46 -7.67
CA ARG A 31 -18.61 13.26 -8.22
C ARG A 31 -17.26 12.72 -7.80
N GLN A 32 -16.43 12.39 -8.79
CA GLN A 32 -15.01 12.15 -8.59
C GLN A 32 -14.25 13.46 -8.73
N THR A 33 -13.35 13.75 -7.79
CA THR A 33 -12.49 14.94 -7.80
C THR A 33 -11.04 14.53 -7.56
N PRO A 34 -10.15 14.67 -8.57
CA PRO A 34 -8.72 14.46 -8.40
C PRO A 34 -8.14 15.33 -7.29
N PHE A 35 -7.09 14.86 -6.62
CA PHE A 35 -6.41 15.68 -5.63
C PHE A 35 -5.47 16.68 -6.31
N ASP A 36 -5.50 17.94 -5.82
CA ASP A 36 -4.67 19.03 -6.35
C ASP A 36 -3.16 18.76 -6.17
N LYS A 37 -2.80 17.94 -5.18
CA LYS A 37 -1.44 17.49 -4.92
C LYS A 37 -1.35 15.98 -5.10
N VAL A 38 -0.37 15.58 -5.90
CA VAL A 38 0.03 14.17 -6.03
C VAL A 38 0.64 13.72 -4.71
N ASN A 39 -0.13 12.97 -3.92
CA ASN A 39 0.30 12.47 -2.61
C ASN A 39 0.97 11.09 -2.69
N GLY A 40 0.88 10.38 -3.82
CA GLY A 40 1.51 9.08 -4.06
C GLY A 40 2.27 9.06 -5.39
N PHE A 41 3.31 8.24 -5.50
CA PHE A 41 4.15 8.18 -6.70
C PHE A 41 3.66 7.15 -7.73
N LEU A 42 3.19 6.00 -7.27
CA LEU A 42 2.82 4.85 -8.12
C LEU A 42 1.31 4.60 -8.21
N GLY A 43 0.50 5.57 -7.79
CA GLY A 43 -0.96 5.57 -7.94
C GLY A 43 -1.52 6.99 -8.06
N ASP A 44 -2.52 7.16 -8.92
CA ASP A 44 -3.27 8.41 -9.01
C ASP A 44 -4.38 8.40 -7.95
N HIS A 45 -4.54 9.52 -7.23
CA HIS A 45 -5.45 9.63 -6.10
C HIS A 45 -6.56 10.66 -6.36
N SER A 46 -7.78 10.32 -5.94
CA SER A 46 -8.94 11.21 -6.04
C SER A 46 -9.94 10.91 -4.92
N SER A 47 -10.84 11.87 -4.65
CA SER A 47 -12.03 11.61 -3.83
C SER A 47 -13.20 11.22 -4.70
N LEU A 48 -14.06 10.33 -4.22
CA LEU A 48 -15.38 10.07 -4.76
C LEU A 48 -16.42 10.42 -3.72
N LYS A 49 -17.30 11.38 -4.04
CA LYS A 49 -18.44 11.74 -3.20
C LYS A 49 -19.72 11.20 -3.84
N ILE A 50 -20.47 10.39 -3.11
CA ILE A 50 -21.74 9.82 -3.55
C ILE A 50 -22.86 10.37 -2.66
N THR A 51 -23.89 10.94 -3.28
CA THR A 51 -25.11 11.36 -2.59
C THR A 51 -26.19 10.32 -2.85
N ILE A 52 -26.76 9.76 -1.78
CA ILE A 52 -27.87 8.82 -1.85
C ILE A 52 -29.14 9.43 -1.27
N LYS A 53 -30.29 8.86 -1.63
CA LYS A 53 -31.57 9.10 -0.98
C LYS A 53 -32.01 7.85 -0.24
N ARG A 54 -32.21 7.96 1.07
CA ARG A 54 -32.65 6.88 1.96
C ARG A 54 -33.62 7.45 2.98
N ASN A 55 -34.75 6.78 3.22
CA ASN A 55 -35.78 7.22 4.17
C ASN A 55 -36.21 8.70 4.01
N PHE A 56 -36.31 9.17 2.76
CA PHE A 56 -36.61 10.56 2.38
C PHE A 56 -35.48 11.58 2.61
N ASP A 57 -34.40 11.20 3.30
CA ASP A 57 -33.24 12.04 3.53
C ASP A 57 -32.15 11.85 2.47
N HIS A 58 -31.32 12.87 2.31
CA HIS A 58 -30.14 12.83 1.46
C HIS A 58 -28.90 12.61 2.33
N GLU A 59 -28.21 11.51 2.12
CA GLU A 59 -26.96 11.17 2.80
C GLU A 59 -25.78 11.33 1.83
N LYS A 60 -24.64 11.82 2.33
CA LYS A 60 -23.40 11.97 1.56
C LYS A 60 -22.36 11.01 2.09
N HIS A 61 -21.67 10.32 1.20
CA HIS A 61 -20.57 9.42 1.54
C HIS A 61 -19.33 9.80 0.75
N SER A 62 -18.23 10.02 1.45
CA SER A 62 -16.88 10.24 0.89
C SER A 62 -16.11 8.92 0.84
N PHE A 63 -15.33 8.76 -0.21
CA PHE A 63 -14.44 7.62 -0.45
C PHE A 63 -13.11 8.10 -1.03
N PHE A 64 -12.04 7.38 -0.70
CA PHE A 64 -10.73 7.56 -1.32
C PHE A 64 -10.59 6.60 -2.50
N VAL A 65 -10.16 7.13 -3.65
CA VAL A 65 -9.98 6.36 -4.88
C VAL A 65 -8.52 6.36 -5.28
N LYS A 66 -7.96 5.16 -5.43
CA LYS A 66 -6.62 4.91 -6.00
C LYS A 66 -6.77 4.27 -7.37
N SER A 67 -6.07 4.76 -8.38
CA SER A 67 -6.10 4.19 -9.73
C SER A 67 -4.69 4.08 -10.31
N VAL A 68 -4.52 3.19 -11.29
CA VAL A 68 -3.28 3.07 -12.05
C VAL A 68 -2.85 4.46 -12.58
N PRO A 69 -1.57 4.83 -12.49
CA PRO A 69 -1.10 6.15 -12.90
C PRO A 69 -1.41 6.52 -14.35
N THR A 70 -1.78 7.78 -14.57
CA THR A 70 -1.89 8.37 -15.91
C THR A 70 -0.51 8.62 -16.53
N GLY A 71 0.51 8.89 -15.70
CA GLY A 71 1.90 9.02 -16.11
C GLY A 71 2.46 7.71 -16.67
N LYS A 72 3.00 7.75 -17.91
CA LYS A 72 3.47 6.54 -18.61
C LYS A 72 4.57 5.80 -17.85
N SER A 73 5.58 6.52 -17.35
CA SER A 73 6.72 5.90 -16.67
C SER A 73 6.27 5.19 -15.38
N GLN A 74 5.44 5.84 -14.57
CA GLN A 74 4.93 5.25 -13.32
C GLN A 74 4.01 4.07 -13.60
N ARG A 75 3.13 4.19 -14.61
CA ARG A 75 2.25 3.11 -15.03
C ARG A 75 3.02 1.88 -15.52
N ASP A 76 3.99 2.08 -16.41
CA ASP A 76 4.78 0.98 -16.95
C ASP A 76 5.55 0.27 -15.82
N TYR A 77 6.11 1.05 -14.88
CA TYR A 77 6.77 0.49 -13.69
C TYR A 77 5.81 -0.32 -12.83
N ILE A 78 4.69 0.26 -12.38
CA ILE A 78 3.79 -0.40 -11.42
C ILE A 78 3.13 -1.66 -12.01
N LEU A 79 2.85 -1.65 -13.32
CA LEU A 79 2.34 -2.82 -14.03
C LEU A 79 3.42 -3.90 -14.20
N ASP A 80 4.66 -3.53 -14.54
CA ASP A 80 5.76 -4.48 -14.64
C ASP A 80 5.99 -5.19 -13.30
N VAL A 81 6.00 -4.45 -12.18
CA VAL A 81 6.22 -5.00 -10.84
C VAL A 81 4.99 -5.66 -10.20
N ASN A 82 3.84 -5.70 -10.90
CA ASN A 82 2.57 -6.28 -10.44
C ASN A 82 1.99 -5.63 -9.17
N GLY A 83 2.23 -4.34 -8.92
CA GLY A 83 1.85 -3.74 -7.63
C GLY A 83 0.33 -3.73 -7.37
N PHE A 84 -0.47 -3.35 -8.37
CA PHE A 84 -1.93 -3.36 -8.23
C PHE A 84 -2.53 -4.78 -8.15
N PHE A 85 -1.91 -5.75 -8.85
CA PHE A 85 -2.30 -7.16 -8.78
C PHE A 85 -2.12 -7.70 -7.36
N LYS A 86 -0.98 -7.38 -6.73
CA LYS A 86 -0.72 -7.76 -5.34
C LYS A 86 -1.73 -7.10 -4.40
N GLU A 87 -1.92 -5.78 -4.51
CA GLU A 87 -2.83 -5.03 -3.66
C GLU A 87 -4.29 -5.52 -3.78
N GLU A 88 -4.70 -5.95 -4.99
CA GLU A 88 -6.01 -6.57 -5.23
C GLU A 88 -6.14 -7.86 -4.42
N PHE A 89 -5.14 -8.75 -4.48
CA PHE A 89 -5.13 -9.97 -3.68
C PHE A 89 -5.21 -9.68 -2.18
N PHE A 90 -4.51 -8.65 -1.70
CA PHE A 90 -4.50 -8.29 -0.28
C PHE A 90 -5.91 -7.94 0.22
N PHE A 91 -6.60 -7.04 -0.48
CA PHE A 91 -7.92 -6.54 -0.08
C PHE A 91 -9.09 -7.46 -0.42
N THR A 92 -8.89 -8.43 -1.33
CA THR A 92 -9.89 -9.43 -1.68
C THR A 92 -9.60 -10.74 -0.97
N ARG A 93 -8.65 -11.53 -1.49
CA ARG A 93 -8.44 -12.91 -1.08
C ARG A 93 -7.81 -13.05 0.30
N PHE A 94 -6.76 -12.29 0.62
CA PHE A 94 -6.09 -12.40 1.91
C PHE A 94 -7.02 -11.98 3.05
N GLN A 95 -7.69 -10.83 2.93
CA GLN A 95 -8.70 -10.42 3.90
C GLN A 95 -9.87 -11.43 4.03
N ASP A 96 -10.35 -12.00 2.91
CA ASP A 96 -11.39 -13.03 2.97
C ASP A 96 -10.91 -14.26 3.76
N LEU A 97 -9.67 -14.71 3.54
CA LEU A 97 -9.07 -15.79 4.32
C LEU A 97 -8.99 -15.47 5.82
N LEU A 98 -8.64 -14.23 6.19
CA LEU A 98 -8.66 -13.84 7.60
C LEU A 98 -10.07 -13.92 8.19
N ARG A 99 -11.08 -13.41 7.48
CA ARG A 99 -12.49 -13.44 7.90
C ARG A 99 -13.06 -14.86 7.99
N GLU A 100 -12.82 -15.71 6.99
CA GLU A 100 -13.21 -17.13 6.97
C GLU A 100 -12.72 -17.87 8.22
N HIS A 101 -11.57 -17.45 8.78
CA HIS A 101 -10.94 -18.07 9.95
C HIS A 101 -11.12 -17.26 11.24
N SER A 102 -12.03 -16.28 11.25
CA SER A 102 -12.32 -15.42 12.41
C SER A 102 -11.08 -14.73 12.97
N ILE A 103 -10.20 -14.25 12.09
CA ILE A 103 -9.01 -13.46 12.43
C ILE A 103 -9.34 -12.00 12.12
N THR A 104 -9.62 -11.20 13.14
CA THR A 104 -10.10 -9.81 12.99
C THR A 104 -9.11 -8.78 13.54
N ILE A 105 -7.92 -9.20 13.97
CA ILE A 105 -6.93 -8.33 14.60
C ILE A 105 -6.36 -7.25 13.67
N LEU A 106 -6.58 -7.39 12.35
CA LEU A 106 -6.11 -6.47 11.34
C LEU A 106 -7.17 -5.42 10.97
N ASP A 107 -8.44 -5.62 11.34
CA ASP A 107 -9.58 -4.85 10.85
C ASP A 107 -9.51 -3.36 11.17
N ASP A 108 -8.81 -2.97 12.24
CA ASP A 108 -8.62 -1.59 12.68
C ASP A 108 -7.24 -1.01 12.33
N ALA A 109 -6.43 -1.76 11.58
CA ALA A 109 -5.06 -1.41 11.20
C ALA A 109 -4.85 -1.28 9.68
N ILE A 110 -5.89 -1.51 8.88
CA ILE A 110 -5.92 -1.33 7.42
C ILE A 110 -7.25 -0.69 6.99
N PRO A 111 -7.32 0.00 5.84
CA PRO A 111 -8.57 0.58 5.37
C PRO A 111 -9.55 -0.49 4.87
N ILE A 112 -10.84 -0.18 4.96
CA ILE A 112 -11.89 -0.94 4.28
C ILE A 112 -11.85 -0.63 2.78
N CYS A 113 -11.67 -1.67 1.96
CA CYS A 113 -11.81 -1.60 0.50
C CYS A 113 -13.23 -1.98 0.09
N TYR A 114 -14.01 -1.00 -0.37
CA TYR A 114 -15.39 -1.24 -0.83
C TYR A 114 -15.47 -1.75 -2.25
N TYR A 115 -14.49 -1.46 -3.11
CA TYR A 115 -14.47 -1.96 -4.49
C TYR A 115 -13.05 -2.02 -5.04
N THR A 116 -12.77 -3.05 -5.82
CA THR A 116 -11.60 -3.08 -6.71
C THR A 116 -11.89 -3.92 -7.95
N ASP A 117 -11.22 -3.57 -9.06
CA ASP A 117 -11.15 -4.35 -10.30
C ASP A 117 -9.69 -4.60 -10.75
N GLY A 118 -8.75 -4.48 -9.82
CA GLY A 118 -7.32 -4.61 -10.08
C GLY A 118 -6.68 -3.41 -10.79
N LYS A 119 -7.46 -2.39 -11.18
CA LYS A 119 -6.93 -1.12 -11.74
C LYS A 119 -7.35 0.08 -10.91
N ILE A 120 -8.47 -0.03 -10.21
CA ILE A 120 -9.05 1.03 -9.41
C ILE A 120 -9.50 0.42 -8.09
N PHE A 121 -9.15 1.10 -6.99
CA PHE A 121 -9.58 0.77 -5.65
C PHE A 121 -10.41 1.91 -5.09
N VAL A 122 -11.49 1.57 -4.40
CA VAL A 122 -12.34 2.50 -3.66
C VAL A 122 -12.30 2.10 -2.20
N PHE A 123 -11.57 2.88 -1.42
CA PHE A 123 -11.42 2.72 0.02
C PHE A 123 -12.35 3.66 0.78
N GLU A 124 -12.54 3.41 2.07
CA GLU A 124 -13.05 4.43 2.97
C GLU A 124 -12.16 5.67 2.98
N ASP A 125 -12.77 6.83 3.18
CA ASP A 125 -12.04 8.06 3.37
C ASP A 125 -11.67 8.21 4.85
N LEU A 126 -10.47 7.75 5.22
CA LEU A 126 -9.96 7.79 6.59
C LEU A 126 -9.91 9.21 7.16
N THR A 127 -9.89 10.26 6.32
CA THR A 127 -9.88 11.65 6.81
C THR A 127 -11.20 12.04 7.47
N GLU A 128 -12.32 11.42 7.08
CA GLU A 128 -13.63 11.62 7.70
C GLU A 128 -13.65 11.06 9.14
N ASP A 129 -12.81 10.07 9.44
CA ASP A 129 -12.68 9.45 10.76
C ASP A 129 -11.56 10.07 11.63
N GLY A 130 -10.97 11.18 11.17
CA GLY A 130 -9.94 11.94 11.88
C GLY A 130 -8.52 11.40 11.74
N TYR A 131 -8.27 10.50 10.78
CA TYR A 131 -6.91 10.05 10.50
C TYR A 131 -6.17 11.06 9.61
N THR A 132 -4.87 11.22 9.87
CA THR A 132 -4.00 12.11 9.09
C THR A 132 -2.59 11.55 8.96
N THR A 133 -1.89 11.93 7.89
CA THR A 133 -0.44 11.69 7.78
C THR A 133 0.30 12.75 8.57
N THR A 134 1.28 12.37 9.39
CA THR A 134 2.06 13.30 10.21
C THR A 134 3.53 12.90 10.29
N SER A 135 4.36 13.76 10.86
CA SER A 135 5.71 13.37 11.28
C SER A 135 5.61 12.30 12.38
N LEU A 136 6.42 11.25 12.27
CA LEU A 136 6.44 10.17 13.25
C LEU A 136 7.33 10.56 14.43
N ASP A 137 6.72 11.17 15.45
CA ASP A 137 7.33 11.23 16.78
C ASP A 137 7.27 9.86 17.47
N PHE A 138 7.88 9.75 18.65
CA PHE A 138 7.96 8.48 19.38
C PHE A 138 6.60 7.84 19.66
N GLU A 139 5.57 8.61 19.99
CA GLU A 139 4.24 8.06 20.28
C GLU A 139 3.52 7.64 18.99
N CYS A 140 3.70 8.37 17.89
CA CYS A 140 3.21 7.98 16.57
C CYS A 140 3.87 6.69 16.09
N VAL A 141 5.18 6.52 16.31
CA VAL A 141 5.89 5.28 15.98
C VAL A 141 5.31 4.09 16.75
N LYS A 142 4.94 4.26 18.03
CA LYS A 142 4.33 3.15 18.80
C LYS A 142 3.02 2.65 18.19
N VAL A 143 2.11 3.55 17.83
CA VAL A 143 0.84 3.14 17.21
C VAL A 143 1.06 2.55 15.81
N ALA A 144 2.03 3.06 15.05
CA ALA A 144 2.40 2.51 13.74
C ALA A 144 2.99 1.09 13.87
N LEU A 145 3.89 0.86 14.83
CA LEU A 145 4.44 -0.46 15.12
C LEU A 145 3.36 -1.43 15.65
N THR A 146 2.35 -0.92 16.36
CA THR A 146 1.20 -1.74 16.78
C THR A 146 0.38 -2.20 15.57
N ALA A 147 0.11 -1.31 14.61
CA ALA A 147 -0.56 -1.68 13.36
C ALA A 147 0.27 -2.67 12.53
N LEU A 148 1.59 -2.47 12.46
CA LEU A 148 2.50 -3.39 11.78
C LEU A 148 2.55 -4.77 12.47
N ALA A 149 2.56 -4.80 13.80
CA ALA A 149 2.50 -6.05 14.56
C ALA A 149 1.19 -6.80 14.31
N LYS A 150 0.05 -6.10 14.18
CA LYS A 150 -1.23 -6.71 13.79
C LYS A 150 -1.16 -7.31 12.39
N LEU A 151 -0.57 -6.62 11.42
CA LEU A 151 -0.33 -7.16 10.07
C LEU A 151 0.48 -8.46 10.15
N HIS A 152 1.62 -8.44 10.84
CA HIS A 152 2.47 -9.62 10.98
C HIS A 152 1.76 -10.78 11.69
N ALA A 153 1.10 -10.50 12.82
CA ALA A 153 0.38 -11.50 13.59
C ALA A 153 -0.78 -12.11 12.79
N SER A 154 -1.47 -11.34 11.95
CA SER A 154 -2.63 -11.84 11.18
C SER A 154 -2.25 -12.97 10.23
N ALA A 155 -1.15 -12.82 9.50
CA ALA A 155 -0.62 -13.82 8.58
C ALA A 155 -0.08 -15.04 9.33
N ILE A 156 0.66 -14.82 10.43
CA ILE A 156 1.17 -15.92 11.27
C ILE A 156 0.01 -16.75 11.83
N ILE A 157 -1.01 -16.13 12.42
CA ILE A 157 -2.19 -16.83 12.97
C ILE A 157 -2.90 -17.62 11.87
N LEU A 158 -3.03 -17.06 10.66
CA LEU A 158 -3.65 -17.75 9.54
C LEU A 158 -2.86 -19.00 9.13
N GLU A 159 -1.54 -18.88 8.99
CA GLU A 159 -0.66 -20.03 8.69
C GLU A 159 -0.77 -21.12 9.75
N GLU A 160 -0.76 -20.76 11.04
CA GLU A 160 -0.89 -21.71 12.14
C GLU A 160 -2.25 -22.42 12.12
N LYS A 161 -3.36 -21.68 11.98
CA LYS A 161 -4.71 -22.26 11.94
C LYS A 161 -4.93 -23.23 10.77
N LYS A 162 -4.35 -22.92 9.62
CA LYS A 162 -4.49 -23.71 8.39
C LYS A 162 -3.38 -24.74 8.21
N SER A 163 -2.35 -24.71 9.06
CA SER A 163 -1.16 -25.57 8.97
C SER A 163 -0.52 -25.57 7.58
N PHE A 164 -0.34 -24.38 7.00
CA PHE A 164 0.30 -24.17 5.69
C PHE A 164 1.13 -22.89 5.71
N ARG A 165 2.00 -22.72 4.72
CA ARG A 165 2.70 -21.45 4.48
C ARG A 165 1.98 -20.68 3.38
N LEU A 166 1.80 -19.38 3.60
CA LEU A 166 1.15 -18.52 2.61
C LEU A 166 1.92 -18.52 1.27
N ILE A 167 3.25 -18.51 1.34
CA ILE A 167 4.11 -18.52 0.16
C ILE A 167 3.95 -19.77 -0.71
N ASP A 168 3.54 -20.90 -0.14
CA ASP A 168 3.36 -22.16 -0.90
C ASP A 168 2.08 -22.12 -1.76
N ALA A 169 1.10 -21.29 -1.37
CA ALA A 169 -0.17 -21.16 -2.06
C ALA A 169 -0.25 -19.89 -2.94
N PHE A 170 0.46 -18.83 -2.56
CA PHE A 170 0.33 -17.49 -3.13
C PHE A 170 1.70 -16.88 -3.47
N SER A 171 2.57 -17.68 -4.10
CA SER A 171 3.96 -17.29 -4.36
C SER A 171 4.09 -16.06 -5.25
N GLU A 172 3.16 -15.87 -6.20
CA GLU A 172 3.20 -14.73 -7.13
C GLU A 172 2.76 -13.44 -6.46
N GLU A 173 1.72 -13.51 -5.63
CA GLU A 173 1.16 -12.37 -4.90
C GLU A 173 2.07 -11.93 -3.76
N LEU A 174 2.89 -12.84 -3.23
CA LEU A 174 3.86 -12.57 -2.15
C LEU A 174 5.29 -12.30 -2.64
N ALA A 175 5.54 -12.39 -3.95
CA ALA A 175 6.85 -12.17 -4.53
C ALA A 175 7.36 -10.74 -4.28
N GLU A 176 8.67 -10.58 -4.04
CA GLU A 176 9.30 -9.29 -3.83
C GLU A 176 9.11 -8.35 -5.04
N THR A 177 8.67 -7.11 -4.77
CA THR A 177 8.31 -6.11 -5.79
C THR A 177 9.49 -5.25 -6.21
N LEU A 178 10.27 -4.79 -5.23
CA LEU A 178 11.30 -3.75 -5.41
C LEU A 178 12.66 -4.33 -5.79
N VAL A 179 12.89 -5.62 -5.51
CA VAL A 179 14.13 -6.34 -5.82
C VAL A 179 13.80 -7.61 -6.59
N SER A 180 13.85 -7.54 -7.93
CA SER A 180 13.52 -8.65 -8.81
C SER A 180 14.26 -8.57 -10.14
N ASP A 181 14.15 -9.62 -10.95
CA ASP A 181 14.74 -9.67 -12.29
C ASP A 181 13.87 -9.02 -13.38
N LYS A 182 12.82 -8.30 -12.97
CA LYS A 182 11.93 -7.55 -13.86
C LYS A 182 12.67 -6.38 -14.52
N GLU A 183 12.28 -6.07 -15.76
CA GLU A 183 13.02 -5.14 -16.62
C GLU A 183 12.98 -3.70 -16.06
N MET A 184 11.85 -3.25 -15.51
CA MET A 184 11.77 -1.91 -14.93
C MET A 184 12.58 -1.79 -13.64
N VAL A 185 12.67 -2.87 -12.85
CA VAL A 185 13.50 -2.91 -11.63
C VAL A 185 14.98 -2.85 -11.99
N LYS A 186 15.44 -3.65 -12.96
CA LYS A 186 16.83 -3.61 -13.47
C LYS A 186 17.21 -2.22 -13.98
N LYS A 187 16.32 -1.56 -14.74
CA LYS A 187 16.53 -0.16 -15.17
C LYS A 187 16.62 0.80 -13.99
N GLY A 188 15.79 0.60 -12.96
CA GLY A 188 15.84 1.34 -11.70
C GLY A 188 17.19 1.23 -11.02
N VAL A 189 17.75 0.02 -10.88
CA VAL A 189 19.07 -0.21 -10.28
C VAL A 189 20.17 0.49 -11.09
N VAL A 190 20.15 0.40 -12.42
CA VAL A 190 21.13 1.09 -13.27
C VAL A 190 21.03 2.61 -13.12
N ALA A 191 19.82 3.16 -13.07
CA ALA A 191 19.60 4.59 -12.84
C ALA A 191 20.09 5.03 -11.47
N HIS A 192 19.87 4.20 -10.44
CA HIS A 192 20.34 4.44 -9.07
C HIS A 192 21.87 4.48 -9.01
N ASN A 193 22.55 3.48 -9.57
CA ASN A 193 24.01 3.41 -9.66
C ASN A 193 24.59 4.67 -10.32
N ARG A 194 24.03 5.08 -11.47
CA ARG A 194 24.45 6.32 -12.15
C ARG A 194 24.21 7.58 -11.32
N GLY A 195 23.12 7.61 -10.56
CA GLY A 195 22.83 8.69 -9.62
C GLY A 195 23.89 8.81 -8.53
N PHE A 196 24.29 7.67 -7.94
CA PHE A 196 25.38 7.63 -6.96
C PHE A 196 26.73 7.99 -7.57
N ASP A 197 27.03 7.51 -8.78
CA ASP A 197 28.24 7.89 -9.49
C ASP A 197 28.35 9.40 -9.68
N ALA A 198 27.27 10.04 -10.13
CA ALA A 198 27.20 11.49 -10.30
C ALA A 198 27.30 12.22 -8.96
N LEU A 199 26.65 11.71 -7.91
CA LEU A 199 26.74 12.25 -6.56
C LEU A 199 28.19 12.23 -6.06
N PHE A 200 28.89 11.10 -6.22
CA PHE A 200 30.29 10.97 -5.84
C PHE A 200 31.20 11.82 -6.72
N ASP A 201 30.89 11.99 -8.00
CA ASP A 201 31.62 12.91 -8.88
C ASP A 201 31.51 14.36 -8.41
N LEU A 202 30.35 14.75 -7.89
CA LEU A 202 30.07 16.12 -7.47
C LEU A 202 30.53 16.43 -6.04
N THR A 203 30.46 15.46 -5.13
CA THR A 203 30.56 15.72 -3.68
C THR A 203 31.79 15.12 -3.02
N HIS A 204 32.48 14.17 -3.67
CA HIS A 204 33.69 13.56 -3.10
C HIS A 204 34.85 14.56 -3.11
N GLN A 205 35.55 14.65 -1.98
CA GLN A 205 36.68 15.57 -1.78
C GLN A 205 37.94 14.77 -1.43
N ASP A 206 39.11 15.29 -1.77
CA ASP A 206 40.39 14.61 -1.59
C ASP A 206 40.71 14.34 -0.11
N GLU A 207 40.15 15.12 0.82
CA GLU A 207 40.33 14.94 2.26
C GLU A 207 39.48 13.81 2.86
N MET A 208 38.55 13.23 2.09
CA MET A 208 37.71 12.13 2.56
C MET A 208 38.53 10.85 2.72
N LYS A 209 38.37 10.18 3.88
CA LYS A 209 39.09 8.94 4.22
C LYS A 209 38.72 7.73 3.35
N ILE A 210 37.55 7.75 2.74
CA ILE A 210 37.04 6.66 1.90
C ILE A 210 37.22 7.09 0.45
N SER A 211 37.89 6.27 -0.36
CA SER A 211 38.08 6.59 -1.77
C SER A 211 36.75 6.54 -2.53
N LYS A 212 36.64 7.40 -3.54
CA LYS A 212 35.51 7.44 -4.46
C LYS A 212 35.23 6.10 -5.14
N ASN A 213 36.28 5.37 -5.52
CA ASN A 213 36.14 4.06 -6.15
C ASN A 213 35.59 3.02 -5.18
N LEU A 214 36.03 3.05 -3.91
CA LEU A 214 35.50 2.15 -2.89
C LEU A 214 34.02 2.45 -2.59
N LEU A 215 33.60 3.72 -2.58
CA LEU A 215 32.18 4.08 -2.43
C LEU A 215 31.32 3.47 -3.56
N ARG A 216 31.78 3.58 -4.81
CA ARG A 216 31.09 2.99 -5.98
C ARG A 216 30.98 1.48 -5.85
N GLU A 217 32.11 0.81 -5.58
CA GLU A 217 32.17 -0.63 -5.38
C GLU A 217 31.15 -1.08 -4.32
N LYS A 218 31.09 -0.39 -3.17
CA LYS A 218 30.19 -0.75 -2.07
C LYS A 218 28.72 -0.49 -2.37
N VAL A 219 28.38 0.55 -3.14
CA VAL A 219 26.99 0.77 -3.61
C VAL A 219 26.57 -0.38 -4.53
N TYR A 220 27.42 -0.75 -5.48
CA TYR A 220 27.09 -1.79 -6.47
C TYR A 220 26.99 -3.16 -5.79
N GLU A 221 27.95 -3.51 -4.92
CA GLU A 221 27.89 -4.70 -4.07
C GLU A 221 26.61 -4.73 -3.22
N GLY A 222 26.24 -3.59 -2.62
CA GLY A 222 25.01 -3.45 -1.85
C GLY A 222 23.75 -3.79 -2.68
N HIS A 223 23.67 -3.34 -3.93
CA HIS A 223 22.57 -3.69 -4.82
C HIS A 223 22.53 -5.18 -5.19
N ASP A 224 23.68 -5.79 -5.43
CA ASP A 224 23.75 -7.23 -5.71
C ASP A 224 23.31 -8.05 -4.49
N LEU A 225 23.69 -7.62 -3.28
CA LEU A 225 23.32 -8.27 -2.02
C LEU A 225 21.83 -8.12 -1.66
N GLN A 226 21.14 -7.07 -2.13
CA GLN A 226 19.71 -6.88 -1.86
C GLN A 226 18.89 -8.12 -2.25
N LYS A 227 19.25 -8.81 -3.34
CA LYS A 227 18.56 -10.03 -3.79
C LYS A 227 18.61 -11.16 -2.78
N GLU A 228 19.63 -11.21 -1.93
CA GLU A 228 19.75 -12.21 -0.88
C GLU A 228 18.96 -11.81 0.37
N PHE A 229 18.93 -10.52 0.71
CA PHE A 229 18.24 -10.02 1.91
C PHE A 229 16.72 -10.05 1.83
N VAL A 230 16.16 -10.01 0.63
CA VAL A 230 14.70 -10.06 0.41
C VAL A 230 14.14 -11.48 0.35
N LYS A 231 14.99 -12.51 0.38
CA LYS A 231 14.51 -13.89 0.34
C LYS A 231 13.80 -14.26 1.64
N PRO A 232 12.69 -15.03 1.58
CA PRO A 232 12.08 -15.58 2.77
C PRO A 232 13.10 -16.36 3.61
N SER A 233 13.06 -16.17 4.92
CA SER A 233 13.97 -16.85 5.84
C SER A 233 13.69 -18.35 5.88
N THR A 234 14.74 -19.16 5.96
CA THR A 234 14.65 -20.61 6.21
C THR A 234 14.76 -20.97 7.69
N ILE A 235 15.10 -19.99 8.55
CA ILE A 235 15.37 -20.20 9.97
C ILE A 235 14.38 -19.45 10.87
N PHE A 236 13.91 -18.27 10.43
CA PHE A 236 12.95 -17.45 11.18
C PHE A 236 11.55 -17.62 10.59
N LYS A 237 10.52 -17.46 11.45
CA LYS A 237 9.13 -17.45 11.01
C LYS A 237 8.95 -16.28 10.04
N ASN A 238 8.36 -16.56 8.88
CA ASN A 238 8.02 -15.54 7.91
C ASN A 238 6.56 -15.09 8.08
N THR A 239 6.25 -13.93 7.55
CA THR A 239 4.92 -13.30 7.57
C THR A 239 4.78 -12.38 6.35
N ILE A 240 3.59 -11.85 6.12
CA ILE A 240 3.39 -10.70 5.23
C ILE A 240 4.09 -9.47 5.80
N LEU A 241 4.84 -8.76 4.96
CA LEU A 241 5.53 -7.51 5.25
C LEU A 241 4.89 -6.38 4.43
N HIS A 242 4.76 -5.16 4.96
CA HIS A 242 4.18 -4.05 4.18
C HIS A 242 5.01 -3.65 2.95
N GLY A 243 6.34 -3.73 3.04
CA GLY A 243 7.27 -3.50 1.92
C GLY A 243 7.47 -2.04 1.46
N ASP A 244 6.71 -1.09 2.00
CA ASP A 244 6.86 0.35 1.72
C ASP A 244 6.36 1.19 2.91
N LEU A 245 6.92 0.96 4.10
CA LEU A 245 6.47 1.64 5.32
C LEU A 245 7.23 2.94 5.55
N TRP A 246 6.62 4.06 5.17
CA TRP A 246 7.13 5.40 5.40
C TRP A 246 6.00 6.34 5.83
N THR A 247 6.33 7.58 6.20
CA THR A 247 5.40 8.52 6.86
C THR A 247 4.09 8.81 6.09
N LYS A 248 4.05 8.60 4.77
CA LYS A 248 2.83 8.78 3.95
C LYS A 248 1.92 7.56 3.91
N ASN A 249 2.46 6.37 4.19
CA ASN A 249 1.71 5.12 4.22
C ASN A 249 1.24 4.76 5.65
N VAL A 250 1.39 5.72 6.58
CA VAL A 250 1.00 5.62 7.98
C VAL A 250 0.01 6.76 8.27
N MET A 251 -1.25 6.40 8.51
CA MET A 251 -2.29 7.37 8.88
C MET A 251 -2.65 7.21 10.35
N VAL A 252 -2.48 8.27 11.14
CA VAL A 252 -2.62 8.27 12.59
C VAL A 252 -3.88 9.04 13.00
N LYS A 253 -4.63 8.48 13.95
CA LYS A 253 -5.77 9.15 14.60
C LYS A 253 -5.36 9.70 15.95
N PHE A 254 -5.82 10.92 16.25
CA PHE A 254 -5.53 11.61 17.50
C PHE A 254 -6.79 11.87 18.31
N GLU A 255 -6.67 11.71 19.63
CA GLU A 255 -7.65 12.16 20.62
C GLU A 255 -6.91 12.99 21.67
N ASP A 256 -7.37 14.23 21.89
CA ASP A 256 -6.70 15.19 22.78
C ASP A 256 -5.18 15.30 22.51
N SER A 257 -4.81 15.40 21.22
CA SER A 257 -3.43 15.45 20.74
C SER A 257 -2.57 14.21 21.02
N ARG A 258 -3.15 13.10 21.49
CA ARG A 258 -2.45 11.82 21.68
C ARG A 258 -2.78 10.86 20.54
N PRO A 259 -1.79 10.19 19.93
CA PRO A 259 -2.06 9.18 18.92
C PRO A 259 -2.72 7.96 19.58
N VAL A 260 -3.91 7.60 19.11
CA VAL A 260 -4.72 6.50 19.70
C VAL A 260 -4.81 5.27 18.79
N ASN A 261 -4.69 5.46 17.47
CA ASN A 261 -4.69 4.37 16.52
C ASN A 261 -3.90 4.72 15.26
N CYS A 262 -3.54 3.70 14.49
CA CYS A 262 -2.86 3.83 13.22
C CYS A 262 -3.45 2.86 12.19
N VAL A 263 -3.65 3.35 10.98
CA VAL A 263 -4.01 2.56 9.80
C VAL A 263 -2.86 2.61 8.79
N LEU A 264 -2.44 1.44 8.32
CA LEU A 264 -1.46 1.28 7.26
C LEU A 264 -2.18 1.31 5.91
N VAL A 265 -1.60 1.98 4.92
CA VAL A 265 -2.18 2.13 3.57
C VAL A 265 -1.13 1.86 2.52
N ASP A 266 -1.58 1.62 1.27
CA ASP A 266 -0.70 1.34 0.12
C ASP A 266 0.04 0.00 0.23
N PHE A 267 -0.69 -1.08 -0.08
CA PHE A 267 -0.17 -2.45 -0.07
C PHE A 267 0.27 -2.90 -1.47
N GLN A 268 0.80 -2.01 -2.31
CA GLN A 268 1.26 -2.41 -3.65
C GLN A 268 2.61 -3.15 -3.64
N SER A 269 3.39 -3.00 -2.56
CA SER A 269 4.73 -3.57 -2.42
C SER A 269 4.85 -4.61 -1.31
N TYR A 270 3.75 -5.12 -0.74
CA TYR A 270 3.87 -6.11 0.34
C TYR A 270 4.61 -7.36 -0.12
N GLY A 271 5.35 -7.97 0.79
CA GLY A 271 6.15 -9.16 0.51
C GLY A 271 5.95 -10.23 1.56
N TYR A 272 6.81 -11.24 1.54
CA TYR A 272 6.85 -12.31 2.51
C TYR A 272 8.26 -12.55 3.02
N GLY A 273 8.46 -12.42 4.33
CA GLY A 273 9.77 -12.51 4.96
C GLY A 273 9.68 -12.50 6.48
N PRO A 274 10.82 -12.53 7.20
CA PRO A 274 10.81 -12.48 8.65
C PRO A 274 10.27 -11.13 9.16
N PRO A 275 9.54 -11.09 10.30
CA PRO A 275 9.08 -9.85 10.90
C PRO A 275 10.27 -9.12 11.55
N GLY A 276 10.93 -8.25 10.79
CA GLY A 276 12.12 -7.51 11.22
C GLY A 276 12.41 -6.31 10.34
#